data_AF-A0AA91GRI2-F1
#
_entry.id   AF-A0AA91GRI2-F1
#
_cell.length_a   1.000
_cell.length_b   1.000
_cell.length_c   1.000
_cell.angle_alpha   90.00
_cell.angle_beta   90.00
_cell.angle_gamma   90.00
#
_symmetry.space_group_name_H-M   'P 1'
#
loop_
_entity.id
_entity.type
_entity.pdbx_description
1 polymer ?
#
loop_
_entity_poly.entity_id
_entity_poly.type
_entity_poly.pdbx_seq_one_letter_code
_entity_poly.pdbx_strand_id
1 'polypeptide(L)'
;MITRKTFTVLTICALSALTIPDALFPRFAEAQLVTDASHNQTDCRKSIVGTYSVRTFLNGDFVGRRVITLTEDGNFFAIDSNQGGNQGVPSAAQSFPNNRFTSGQGVWKCTEKGEITATALNFNFPSPESAQPVTTGRADYRATFNPKTHTVQGTFEIRTFDLSQNPLDDNVPVGEGEPFRFTFTGERVTIRN
;
A
#
# COMPACT_ATOMS: atom_id res chain seq x y z
N MET A 1 22.46 37.49 47.45
CA MET A 1 21.43 37.08 46.47
C MET A 1 21.95 37.31 45.04
N ILE A 2 23.03 36.62 44.62
CA ILE A 2 23.62 36.76 43.25
C ILE A 2 24.11 35.41 42.67
N THR A 3 24.12 34.32 43.44
CA THR A 3 24.67 33.01 43.01
C THR A 3 23.66 32.06 42.38
N ARG A 4 22.36 32.36 42.43
CA ARG A 4 21.29 31.44 41.98
C ARG A 4 20.92 31.56 40.49
N LYS A 5 21.33 32.64 39.81
CA LYS A 5 20.98 32.89 38.39
C LYS A 5 22.02 32.33 37.40
N THR A 6 23.25 32.09 37.84
CA THR A 6 24.34 31.63 36.97
C THR A 6 24.24 30.14 36.64
N PHE A 7 23.68 29.33 37.54
CA PHE A 7 23.54 27.88 37.34
C PHE A 7 22.47 27.51 36.31
N THR A 8 21.39 28.30 36.18
CA THR A 8 20.28 27.97 35.28
C THR A 8 20.61 28.21 33.80
N VAL A 9 21.52 29.13 33.50
CA VAL A 9 21.93 29.44 32.11
C VAL A 9 22.89 28.38 31.56
N LEU A 10 23.78 27.84 32.41
CA LEU A 10 24.74 26.80 32.01
C LEU A 10 24.07 25.46 31.64
N THR A 11 22.96 25.10 32.30
CA THR A 11 22.26 23.84 32.00
C THR A 11 21.50 23.87 30.68
N ILE A 12 21.01 25.05 30.25
CA ILE A 12 20.29 25.20 28.97
C ILE A 12 21.27 25.08 27.80
N CYS A 13 22.46 25.70 27.90
CA CYS A 13 23.49 25.58 26.86
C CYS A 13 24.02 24.14 26.73
N ALA A 14 24.16 23.42 27.83
CA ALA A 14 24.61 22.03 27.82
C ALA A 14 23.57 21.07 27.20
N LEU A 15 22.26 21.29 27.43
CA LEU A 15 21.22 20.47 26.79
C LEU A 15 21.08 20.75 25.29
N SER A 16 21.25 22.00 24.85
CA SER A 16 21.22 22.32 23.42
C SER A 16 22.41 21.77 22.64
N ALA A 17 23.55 21.48 23.29
CA ALA A 17 24.70 20.87 22.62
C ALA A 17 24.55 19.34 22.42
N LEU A 18 23.67 18.70 23.18
CA LEU A 18 23.50 17.23 23.16
C LEU A 18 22.40 16.75 22.19
N THR A 19 21.52 17.63 21.70
CA THR A 19 20.40 17.27 20.80
C THR A 19 20.62 17.65 19.33
N ILE A 20 21.71 18.36 19.01
CA ILE A 20 22.05 18.75 17.63
C ILE A 20 22.70 17.64 16.78
N PRO A 21 23.35 16.57 17.30
CA PRO A 21 24.03 15.62 16.40
C PRO A 21 23.09 14.98 15.37
N ASP A 22 21.88 14.61 15.76
CA ASP A 22 20.94 13.91 14.86
C ASP A 22 20.38 14.81 13.74
N ALA A 23 20.38 16.13 13.92
CA ALA A 23 19.96 17.06 12.89
C ALA A 23 21.07 17.38 11.86
N LEU A 24 22.35 17.19 12.25
CA LEU A 24 23.51 17.48 11.40
C LEU A 24 24.05 16.24 10.65
N PHE A 25 23.62 15.04 11.04
CA PHE A 25 23.93 13.80 10.33
C PHE A 25 22.64 13.21 9.77
N PRO A 26 22.11 13.75 8.65
CA PRO A 26 21.03 13.10 7.94
C PRO A 26 21.47 11.66 7.63
N ARG A 27 20.81 10.69 8.24
CA ARG A 27 20.89 9.31 7.80
C ARG A 27 20.19 9.26 6.45
N PHE A 28 20.97 9.38 5.39
CA PHE A 28 20.47 9.09 4.06
C PHE A 28 20.09 7.62 4.05
N ALA A 29 18.81 7.34 3.89
CA ALA A 29 18.40 6.03 3.40
C ALA A 29 18.97 5.93 1.98
N GLU A 30 20.00 5.10 1.79
CA GLU A 30 20.44 4.72 0.45
C GLU A 30 19.30 3.92 -0.18
N ALA A 31 18.44 4.60 -0.92
CA ALA A 31 17.54 3.95 -1.86
C ALA A 31 18.42 3.34 -2.94
N GLN A 32 18.72 2.05 -2.81
CA GLN A 32 19.46 1.32 -3.81
C GLN A 32 18.62 1.31 -5.08
N LEU A 33 19.13 1.97 -6.14
CA LEU A 33 18.51 1.90 -7.46
C LEU A 33 18.49 0.45 -7.90
N VAL A 34 17.30 -0.14 -7.96
CA VAL A 34 17.10 -1.46 -8.57
C VAL A 34 17.24 -1.27 -10.08
N THR A 35 18.47 -1.40 -10.59
CA THR A 35 18.77 -1.36 -12.02
C THR A 35 18.46 -2.72 -12.67
N ASP A 36 17.18 -3.10 -12.71
CA ASP A 36 16.72 -4.35 -13.36
C ASP A 36 15.84 -4.09 -14.59
N ALA A 37 15.96 -2.91 -15.23
CA ALA A 37 15.29 -2.65 -16.49
C ALA A 37 16.01 -3.36 -17.64
N SER A 38 15.84 -4.68 -17.74
CA SER A 38 16.15 -5.40 -18.98
C SER A 38 15.26 -4.86 -20.11
N HIS A 39 15.74 -4.88 -21.35
CA HIS A 39 14.97 -4.44 -22.52
C HIS A 39 13.55 -5.06 -22.55
N ASN A 40 13.45 -6.32 -22.10
CA ASN A 40 12.22 -7.09 -22.11
C ASN A 40 11.23 -6.64 -21.00
N GLN A 41 11.71 -6.09 -19.89
CA GLN A 41 10.85 -5.51 -18.86
C GLN A 41 10.21 -4.20 -19.36
N THR A 42 10.94 -3.41 -20.14
CA THR A 42 10.46 -2.15 -20.74
C THR A 42 9.29 -2.38 -21.70
N ASP A 43 9.35 -3.44 -22.52
CA ASP A 43 8.28 -3.74 -23.49
C ASP A 43 7.01 -4.26 -22.84
N CYS A 44 7.14 -5.05 -21.77
CA CYS A 44 6.01 -5.45 -20.94
C CYS A 44 5.32 -4.22 -20.30
N ARG A 45 6.10 -3.29 -19.74
CA ARG A 45 5.56 -2.08 -19.11
C ARG A 45 4.75 -1.24 -20.09
N LYS A 46 5.27 -0.96 -21.29
CA LYS A 46 4.57 -0.17 -22.32
C LYS A 46 3.17 -0.69 -22.64
N SER A 47 2.99 -2.00 -22.64
CA SER A 47 1.70 -2.62 -22.98
C SER A 47 0.69 -2.58 -21.84
N ILE A 48 1.17 -2.61 -20.59
CA ILE A 48 0.36 -2.82 -19.37
C ILE A 48 0.13 -1.53 -18.59
N VAL A 49 0.99 -0.52 -18.72
CA VAL A 49 0.83 0.78 -18.05
C VAL A 49 -0.56 1.37 -18.30
N GLY A 50 -1.17 1.87 -17.23
CA GLY A 50 -2.48 2.50 -17.27
C GLY A 50 -3.30 2.26 -16.00
N THR A 51 -4.52 2.76 -16.05
CA THR A 51 -5.50 2.65 -14.97
C THR A 51 -6.58 1.64 -15.35
N TYR A 52 -7.00 0.85 -14.37
CA TYR A 52 -7.95 -0.24 -14.55
C TYR A 52 -9.06 -0.14 -13.50
N SER A 53 -10.30 -0.30 -13.96
CA SER A 53 -11.45 -0.48 -13.08
C SER A 53 -11.64 -1.97 -12.83
N VAL A 54 -11.51 -2.40 -11.57
CA VAL A 54 -11.56 -3.81 -11.18
C VAL A 54 -12.76 -4.10 -10.29
N ARG A 55 -13.36 -5.28 -10.49
CA ARG A 55 -14.35 -5.89 -9.60
C ARG A 55 -13.64 -6.92 -8.74
N THR A 56 -13.97 -6.93 -7.46
CA THR A 56 -13.33 -7.79 -6.47
C THR A 56 -14.31 -8.78 -5.90
N PHE A 57 -13.82 -9.98 -5.66
CA PHE A 57 -14.55 -11.07 -5.05
C PHE A 57 -13.78 -11.67 -3.87
N LEU A 58 -14.51 -12.06 -2.83
CA LEU A 58 -14.02 -12.87 -1.71
C LEU A 58 -14.84 -14.16 -1.70
N ASN A 59 -14.19 -15.32 -1.79
CA ASN A 59 -14.88 -16.62 -1.87
C ASN A 59 -15.94 -16.72 -3.00
N GLY A 60 -15.77 -15.94 -4.08
CA GLY A 60 -16.70 -15.86 -5.21
C GLY A 60 -17.77 -14.76 -5.08
N ASP A 61 -17.98 -14.21 -3.89
CA ASP A 61 -18.95 -13.15 -3.65
C ASP A 61 -18.39 -11.76 -3.95
N PHE A 62 -19.18 -10.92 -4.62
CA PHE A 62 -18.78 -9.55 -4.92
C PHE A 62 -18.64 -8.71 -3.65
N VAL A 63 -17.47 -8.12 -3.44
CA VAL A 63 -17.18 -7.29 -2.25
C VAL A 63 -16.98 -5.81 -2.58
N GLY A 64 -16.71 -5.47 -3.84
CA GLY A 64 -16.55 -4.07 -4.23
C GLY A 64 -15.83 -3.86 -5.54
N ARG A 65 -15.58 -2.58 -5.83
CA ARG A 65 -14.79 -2.13 -6.97
C ARG A 65 -13.51 -1.45 -6.49
N ARG A 66 -12.49 -1.47 -7.34
CA ARG A 66 -11.28 -0.69 -7.12
C ARG A 66 -10.82 -0.05 -8.41
N VAL A 67 -9.96 0.94 -8.28
CA VAL A 67 -9.15 1.46 -9.36
C VAL A 67 -7.71 1.10 -9.06
N ILE A 68 -7.07 0.34 -9.94
CA ILE A 68 -5.63 0.10 -9.84
C ILE A 68 -4.91 0.86 -10.96
N THR A 69 -3.75 1.43 -10.66
CA THR A 69 -2.91 2.13 -11.65
C THR A 69 -1.51 1.57 -11.61
N LEU A 70 -1.03 1.18 -12.80
CA LEU A 70 0.32 0.71 -13.07
C LEU A 70 1.03 1.82 -13.85
N THR A 71 1.96 2.51 -13.21
CA THR A 71 2.70 3.62 -13.84
C THR A 71 3.99 3.14 -14.48
N GLU A 72 4.49 3.90 -15.47
CA GLU A 72 5.67 3.51 -16.25
C GLU A 72 6.95 3.41 -15.40
N ASP A 73 7.10 4.28 -14.41
CA ASP A 73 8.24 4.30 -13.49
C ASP A 73 8.21 3.16 -12.46
N GLY A 74 7.12 2.40 -12.39
CA GLY A 74 6.99 1.23 -11.51
C GLY A 74 6.21 1.50 -10.22
N ASN A 75 5.59 2.67 -10.06
CA ASN A 75 4.65 2.91 -8.96
C ASN A 75 3.31 2.22 -9.21
N PHE A 76 2.73 1.69 -8.13
CA PHE A 76 1.43 1.04 -8.09
C PHE A 76 0.52 1.79 -7.14
N PHE A 77 -0.71 2.06 -7.59
CA PHE A 77 -1.75 2.69 -6.78
C PHE A 77 -3.00 1.82 -6.81
N ALA A 78 -3.62 1.61 -5.66
CA ALA A 78 -4.90 0.92 -5.54
C ALA A 78 -5.86 1.78 -4.73
N ILE A 79 -6.94 2.23 -5.34
CA ILE A 79 -8.00 2.99 -4.68
C ILE A 79 -9.21 2.09 -4.57
N ASP A 80 -9.60 1.80 -3.35
CA ASP A 80 -10.66 0.86 -3.06
C ASP A 80 -11.97 1.59 -2.81
N SER A 81 -13.04 1.11 -3.43
CA SER A 81 -14.41 1.55 -3.14
C SER A 81 -15.09 0.49 -2.29
N ASN A 82 -15.58 0.91 -1.12
CA ASN A 82 -16.46 0.08 -0.28
C ASN A 82 -17.92 0.06 -0.80
N GLN A 83 -18.19 0.64 -1.98
CA GLN A 83 -19.49 0.61 -2.63
C GLN A 83 -19.72 -0.76 -3.25
N GLY A 84 -20.17 -1.71 -2.43
CA GLY A 84 -20.60 -3.00 -2.92
C GLY A 84 -22.10 -3.13 -3.20
N GLY A 85 -22.85 -2.02 -3.14
CA GLY A 85 -24.25 -1.95 -3.57
C GLY A 85 -25.01 -0.75 -2.99
N ASN A 86 -26.33 -0.68 -3.27
CA ASN A 86 -27.23 0.41 -2.85
C ASN A 86 -27.50 0.47 -1.33
N GLN A 87 -26.86 -0.36 -0.50
CA GLN A 87 -27.12 -0.47 0.95
C GLN A 87 -25.86 -0.45 1.84
N GLY A 88 -24.75 0.10 1.35
CA GLY A 88 -23.50 0.21 2.12
C GLY A 88 -22.54 -0.95 1.85
N VAL A 89 -21.78 -1.37 2.86
CA VAL A 89 -20.74 -2.38 2.70
C VAL A 89 -21.33 -3.80 2.60
N PRO A 90 -21.00 -4.62 1.58
CA PRO A 90 -21.53 -5.98 1.45
C PRO A 90 -21.24 -6.85 2.65
N SER A 91 -22.14 -7.79 2.94
CA SER A 91 -21.98 -8.76 4.04
C SER A 91 -20.64 -9.50 3.98
N ALA A 92 -20.19 -9.88 2.77
CA ALA A 92 -18.90 -10.54 2.58
C ALA A 92 -17.68 -9.65 2.93
N ALA A 93 -17.85 -8.32 2.97
CA ALA A 93 -16.84 -7.36 3.37
C ALA A 93 -17.00 -6.86 4.81
N GLN A 94 -18.09 -7.20 5.50
CA GLN A 94 -18.33 -6.77 6.89
C GLN A 94 -17.39 -7.44 7.90
N SER A 95 -16.89 -8.63 7.58
CA SER A 95 -15.91 -9.36 8.40
C SER A 95 -14.49 -8.82 8.26
N PHE A 96 -14.23 -7.90 7.32
CA PHE A 96 -12.92 -7.28 7.18
C PHE A 96 -12.75 -6.20 8.26
N PRO A 97 -11.84 -6.39 9.25
CA PRO A 97 -11.62 -5.40 10.30
C PRO A 97 -11.16 -4.08 9.67
N ASN A 98 -11.68 -2.96 10.16
CA ASN A 98 -11.41 -1.62 9.62
C ASN A 98 -11.79 -1.48 8.14
N ASN A 99 -13.05 -1.77 7.82
CA ASN A 99 -13.76 -1.64 6.55
C ASN A 99 -13.83 -0.20 5.94
N ARG A 100 -12.82 0.60 6.25
CA ARG A 100 -12.51 1.92 5.72
C ARG A 100 -11.33 1.72 4.78
N PHE A 101 -11.60 1.02 3.68
CA PHE A 101 -10.59 0.85 2.64
C PHE A 101 -10.06 2.22 2.23
N THR A 102 -8.75 2.35 2.15
CA THR A 102 -8.06 3.58 1.78
C THR A 102 -7.42 3.44 0.40
N SER A 103 -6.53 4.37 0.07
CA SER A 103 -5.66 4.23 -1.10
C SER A 103 -4.39 3.51 -0.67
N GLY A 104 -4.09 2.39 -1.31
CA GLY A 104 -2.81 1.72 -1.24
C GLY A 104 -1.83 2.31 -2.24
N GLN A 105 -0.56 2.42 -1.86
CA GLN A 105 0.53 2.81 -2.74
C GLN A 105 1.71 1.87 -2.57
N GLY A 106 2.42 1.58 -3.66
CA GLY A 106 3.65 0.83 -3.61
C GLY A 106 4.28 0.68 -4.99
N VAL A 107 4.79 -0.52 -5.28
CA VAL A 107 5.60 -0.78 -6.47
C VAL A 107 5.10 -2.01 -7.23
N TRP A 108 5.35 -2.05 -8.53
CA TRP A 108 5.05 -3.19 -9.37
C TRP A 108 6.18 -3.50 -10.35
N LYS A 109 6.14 -4.74 -10.84
CA LYS A 109 6.93 -5.21 -11.98
C LYS A 109 6.09 -6.16 -12.80
N CYS A 110 6.54 -6.44 -14.02
CA CYS A 110 5.95 -7.48 -14.84
C CYS A 110 6.99 -8.36 -15.52
N THR A 111 6.56 -9.56 -15.89
CA THR A 111 7.34 -10.54 -16.65
C THR A 111 6.99 -10.45 -18.14
N GLU A 112 7.83 -11.04 -18.99
CA GLU A 112 7.63 -11.08 -20.45
C GLU A 112 6.29 -11.72 -20.88
N LYS A 113 5.72 -12.58 -20.02
CA LYS A 113 4.44 -13.25 -20.26
C LYS A 113 3.22 -12.40 -19.88
N GLY A 114 3.43 -11.14 -19.49
CA GLY A 114 2.37 -10.25 -19.04
C GLY A 114 1.85 -10.55 -17.64
N GLU A 115 2.63 -11.30 -16.84
CA GLU A 115 2.34 -11.47 -15.42
C GLU A 115 2.79 -10.23 -14.65
N ILE A 116 1.93 -9.74 -13.79
CA ILE A 116 2.12 -8.54 -12.98
C ILE A 116 2.25 -8.99 -11.53
N THR A 117 3.27 -8.48 -10.84
CA THR A 117 3.38 -8.58 -9.39
C THR A 117 3.50 -7.18 -8.81
N ALA A 118 2.69 -6.88 -7.81
CA ALA A 118 2.75 -5.60 -7.10
C ALA A 118 2.64 -5.80 -5.60
N THR A 119 3.23 -4.89 -4.85
CA THR A 119 3.06 -4.80 -3.40
C THR A 119 2.66 -3.37 -3.07
N ALA A 120 1.60 -3.21 -2.30
CA ALA A 120 1.10 -1.92 -1.83
C ALA A 120 1.00 -1.91 -0.31
N LEU A 121 1.24 -0.75 0.29
CA LEU A 121 0.91 -0.49 1.68
C LEU A 121 -0.34 0.36 1.75
N ASN A 122 -1.26 0.00 2.64
CA ASN A 122 -2.46 0.75 2.95
C ASN A 122 -2.53 1.03 4.45
N PHE A 123 -3.02 2.21 4.82
CA PHE A 123 -3.25 2.54 6.23
C PHE A 123 -4.73 2.42 6.54
N ASN A 124 -5.07 1.71 7.62
CA ASN A 124 -6.45 1.61 8.07
C ASN A 124 -6.78 2.80 8.98
N PHE A 125 -7.94 3.42 8.77
CA PHE A 125 -8.41 4.49 9.65
C PHE A 125 -9.15 3.92 10.86
N PRO A 126 -8.99 4.53 12.05
CA PRO A 126 -9.79 4.16 13.21
C PRO A 126 -11.25 4.55 13.00
N SER A 127 -12.17 3.86 13.67
CA SER A 127 -13.53 4.41 13.87
C SER A 127 -13.46 5.54 14.90
N PRO A 128 -14.17 6.67 14.73
CA PRO A 128 -14.22 7.74 15.73
C PRO A 128 -14.62 7.24 17.11
N GLU A 129 -15.39 6.15 17.17
CA GLU A 129 -15.92 5.53 18.37
C GLU A 129 -15.07 4.35 18.89
N SER A 130 -13.99 3.96 18.19
CA SER A 130 -13.15 2.83 18.56
C SER A 130 -11.87 3.27 19.26
N ALA A 131 -11.60 2.68 20.42
CA ALA A 131 -10.31 2.80 21.12
C ALA A 131 -9.32 1.69 20.74
N GLN A 132 -9.68 0.80 19.80
CA GLN A 132 -8.82 -0.30 19.40
C GLN A 132 -7.65 0.19 18.53
N PRO A 133 -6.48 -0.46 18.63
CA PRO A 133 -5.36 -0.18 17.72
C PRO A 133 -5.78 -0.32 16.26
N VAL A 134 -5.24 0.55 15.42
CA VAL A 134 -5.35 0.40 13.96
C VAL A 134 -4.14 -0.36 13.43
N THR A 135 -4.27 -0.89 12.23
CA THR A 135 -3.24 -1.70 11.58
C THR A 135 -2.80 -1.08 10.27
N THR A 136 -1.58 -1.41 9.85
CA THR A 136 -1.11 -1.19 8.48
C THR A 136 -1.38 -2.45 7.67
N GLY A 137 -1.97 -2.31 6.49
CA GLY A 137 -2.14 -3.40 5.54
C GLY A 137 -1.01 -3.45 4.53
N ARG A 138 -0.53 -4.65 4.22
CA ARG A 138 0.25 -4.95 3.01
C ARG A 138 -0.61 -5.79 2.08
N ALA A 139 -0.77 -5.31 0.85
CA ALA A 139 -1.47 -6.00 -0.21
C ALA A 139 -0.48 -6.49 -1.26
N ASP A 140 -0.37 -7.81 -1.43
CA ASP A 140 0.46 -8.43 -2.48
C ASP A 140 -0.45 -8.91 -3.62
N TYR A 141 -0.24 -8.35 -4.82
CA TYR A 141 -1.02 -8.63 -6.02
C TYR A 141 -0.27 -9.54 -6.98
N ARG A 142 -1.02 -10.45 -7.61
CA ARG A 142 -0.58 -11.23 -8.78
C ARG A 142 -1.66 -11.20 -9.84
N ALA A 143 -1.31 -10.80 -11.05
CA ALA A 143 -2.29 -10.68 -12.13
C ALA A 143 -1.70 -11.04 -13.49
N THR A 144 -2.57 -11.23 -14.46
CA THR A 144 -2.20 -11.38 -15.87
C THR A 144 -2.97 -10.37 -16.69
N PHE A 145 -2.27 -9.70 -17.61
CA PHE A 145 -2.88 -8.80 -18.58
C PHE A 145 -3.16 -9.53 -19.90
N ASN A 146 -4.38 -9.39 -20.42
CA ASN A 146 -4.73 -9.84 -21.76
C ASN A 146 -4.68 -8.66 -22.74
N PRO A 147 -3.70 -8.63 -23.66
CA PRO A 147 -3.54 -7.52 -24.59
C PRO A 147 -4.64 -7.44 -25.66
N LYS A 148 -5.34 -8.54 -25.95
CA LYS A 148 -6.41 -8.57 -26.96
C LYS A 148 -7.69 -7.91 -26.45
N THR A 149 -8.01 -8.13 -25.18
CA THR A 149 -9.24 -7.62 -24.56
C THR A 149 -8.99 -6.41 -23.66
N HIS A 150 -7.72 -6.02 -23.48
CA HIS A 150 -7.29 -4.98 -22.54
C HIS A 150 -7.84 -5.20 -21.12
N THR A 151 -7.91 -6.46 -20.70
CA THR A 151 -8.39 -6.86 -19.38
C THR A 151 -7.27 -7.34 -18.48
N VAL A 152 -7.48 -7.20 -17.18
CA VAL A 152 -6.60 -7.74 -16.15
C VAL A 152 -7.41 -8.67 -15.26
N GLN A 153 -6.81 -9.79 -14.85
CA GLN A 153 -7.40 -10.68 -13.86
C GLN A 153 -6.32 -11.21 -12.94
N GLY A 154 -6.67 -11.47 -11.69
CA GLY A 154 -5.69 -11.88 -10.72
C GLY A 154 -6.25 -12.13 -9.34
N THR A 155 -5.31 -12.23 -8.41
CA THR A 155 -5.57 -12.32 -6.98
C THR A 155 -4.76 -11.28 -6.24
N PHE A 156 -5.20 -10.95 -5.04
CA PHE A 156 -4.34 -10.27 -4.09
C PHE A 156 -4.66 -10.76 -2.68
N GLU A 157 -3.65 -10.65 -1.82
CA GLU A 157 -3.73 -11.02 -0.43
C GLU A 157 -3.45 -9.79 0.42
N ILE A 158 -4.26 -9.55 1.45
CA ILE A 158 -4.01 -8.52 2.45
C ILE A 158 -3.59 -9.18 3.76
N ARG A 159 -2.43 -8.77 4.27
CA ARG A 159 -1.95 -9.03 5.63
C ARG A 159 -2.00 -7.74 6.43
N THR A 160 -2.40 -7.82 7.69
CA THR A 160 -2.41 -6.67 8.59
C THR A 160 -1.29 -6.80 9.61
N PHE A 161 -0.74 -5.65 10.02
CA PHE A 161 0.37 -5.55 10.96
C PHE A 161 0.09 -4.42 11.94
N ASP A 162 0.61 -4.54 13.16
CA ASP A 162 0.55 -3.45 14.13
C ASP A 162 1.30 -2.21 13.60
N LEU A 163 0.91 -1.01 14.02
CA LEU A 163 1.56 0.22 13.54
C LEU A 163 3.06 0.30 13.84
N SER A 164 3.55 -0.39 14.87
CA SER A 164 4.97 -0.43 15.23
C SER A 164 5.78 -1.45 14.44
N GLN A 165 5.11 -2.32 13.68
CA GLN A 165 5.74 -3.39 12.93
C GLN A 165 6.13 -2.93 11.51
N ASN A 166 7.16 -3.56 10.95
CA ASN A 166 7.55 -3.34 9.56
C ASN A 166 6.78 -4.31 8.64
N PRO A 167 5.82 -3.84 7.82
CA PRO A 167 5.05 -4.71 6.93
C PRO A 167 5.88 -5.27 5.75
N LEU A 168 7.10 -4.76 5.54
CA LEU A 168 8.02 -5.22 4.50
C LEU A 168 8.97 -6.33 4.97
N ASP A 169 8.99 -6.64 6.27
CA ASP A 169 9.76 -7.76 6.81
C ASP A 169 8.90 -9.02 6.84
N ASP A 170 9.27 -10.02 6.03
CA ASP A 170 8.54 -11.28 5.90
C ASP A 170 8.62 -12.17 7.16
N ASN A 171 9.47 -11.82 8.14
CA ASN A 171 9.58 -12.55 9.41
C ASN A 171 8.64 -12.02 10.50
N VAL A 172 8.00 -10.87 10.26
CA VAL A 172 7.07 -10.30 11.22
C VAL A 172 5.76 -11.08 11.19
N PRO A 173 5.25 -11.54 12.36
CA PRO A 173 3.95 -12.19 12.41
C PRO A 173 2.86 -11.29 11.83
N VAL A 174 1.98 -11.88 11.02
CA VAL A 174 0.72 -11.21 10.67
C VAL A 174 -0.02 -10.90 11.98
N GLY A 175 -0.53 -9.69 12.09
CA GLY A 175 -1.25 -9.21 13.27
C GLY A 175 -2.60 -9.91 13.44
N GLU A 176 -3.70 -9.16 13.36
CA GLU A 176 -5.02 -9.74 13.59
C GLU A 176 -5.51 -10.59 12.40
N GLY A 177 -5.65 -11.90 12.64
CA GLY A 177 -6.39 -12.84 11.79
C GLY A 177 -5.59 -13.49 10.66
N GLU A 178 -6.27 -14.36 9.90
CA GLU A 178 -5.75 -14.97 8.69
C GLU A 178 -5.69 -13.95 7.54
N PRO A 179 -4.72 -14.04 6.61
CA PRO A 179 -4.67 -13.17 5.45
C PRO A 179 -5.94 -13.25 4.59
N PHE A 180 -6.46 -12.10 4.19
CA PHE A 180 -7.64 -12.05 3.32
C PHE A 180 -7.23 -12.23 1.87
N ARG A 181 -7.81 -13.24 1.19
CA ARG A 181 -7.49 -13.59 -0.18
C ARG A 181 -8.64 -13.26 -1.11
N PHE A 182 -8.37 -12.44 -2.10
CA PHE A 182 -9.37 -11.96 -3.04
C PHE A 182 -9.00 -12.35 -4.46
N THR A 183 -10.02 -12.46 -5.30
CA THR A 183 -9.86 -12.48 -6.76
C THR A 183 -10.39 -11.20 -7.35
N PHE A 184 -9.88 -10.82 -8.52
CA PHE A 184 -10.39 -9.67 -9.23
C PHE A 184 -10.32 -9.84 -10.74
N THR A 185 -11.20 -9.12 -11.42
CA THR A 185 -11.18 -8.94 -12.88
C THR A 185 -11.43 -7.47 -13.18
N GLY A 186 -10.80 -6.94 -14.21
CA GLY A 186 -10.97 -5.54 -14.57
C GLY A 186 -10.60 -5.22 -16.00
N GLU A 187 -10.93 -3.99 -16.35
CA GLU A 187 -10.83 -3.46 -17.70
C GLU A 187 -10.04 -2.15 -17.67
N ARG A 188 -9.23 -1.91 -18.71
CA ARG A 188 -8.50 -0.65 -18.83
C ARG A 188 -9.49 0.51 -18.99
N VAL A 189 -9.30 1.56 -18.20
CA VAL A 189 -10.03 2.82 -18.35
C VAL A 189 -9.50 3.52 -19.60
N THR A 190 -10.41 3.87 -20.51
CA THR A 190 -10.10 4.57 -21.76
C THR A 190 -10.98 5.80 -21.92
N ILE A 191 -10.48 6.79 -22.65
CA ILE A 191 -11.31 7.92 -23.09
C ILE A 191 -12.19 7.41 -24.24
N ARG A 192 -13.50 7.68 -24.16
CA ARG A 192 -14.42 7.42 -25.27
C ARG A 192 -14.43 8.63 -26.19
N ASN A 193 -14.24 8.39 -27.48
CA ASN A 193 -14.46 9.37 -28.54
C ASN A 193 -15.95 9.41 -28.91
#